data_AF-A0A4V0XFY2-F1
#
_entry.id   AF-A0A4V0XFY2-F1
#
_cell.length_a   1.000
_cell.length_b   1.000
_cell.length_c   1.000
_cell.angle_alpha   90.00
_cell.angle_beta   90.00
_cell.angle_gamma   90.00
#
_symmetry.space_group_name_H-M   'P 1'
#
loop_
_entity.id
_entity.type
_entity.pdbx_description
1 polymer ?
#
loop_
_entity_poly.entity_id
_entity_poly.type
_entity_poly.pdbx_seq_one_letter_code
_entity_poly.pdbx_strand_id
1 'polypeptide(L)'
;MPVEVRFTETMWGWLSPGAELSHEAAAAAGRAAGQGASFTLVVATPDSAAMVADPNHRNPAFGLVECPELHPLPLRVSEGHLDLFVDAAPGVLHMHYRLALNADDGARYTLRGIKEVVHRSWFPTSLTDTTTLFVDVFDGHTTEGRPRLRGIFWMGPGGVLAQGLSFRGTLRGIAKFLSYYVRRCVQVYLGPRREPIRPTWAQVPPLKA
;
A
#
# COMPACT_ATOMS: atom_id res chain seq x y z
N MET A 1 -22.65 -2.28 -2.85
CA MET A 1 -22.64 -0.83 -3.08
C MET A 1 -22.15 -0.57 -4.50
N PRO A 2 -22.73 0.37 -5.25
CA PRO A 2 -22.19 0.74 -6.55
C PRO A 2 -20.77 1.30 -6.38
N VAL A 3 -19.85 0.90 -7.25
CA VAL A 3 -18.46 1.35 -7.24
C VAL A 3 -18.29 2.33 -8.40
N GLU A 4 -17.91 3.57 -8.11
CA GLU A 4 -17.70 4.58 -9.15
C GLU A 4 -16.41 4.34 -9.94
N VAL A 5 -15.33 3.97 -9.24
CA VAL A 5 -14.02 3.66 -9.83
C VAL A 5 -13.41 2.45 -9.14
N ARG A 6 -12.78 1.58 -9.92
CA ARG A 6 -11.88 0.54 -9.41
C ARG A 6 -10.67 0.37 -10.31
N PHE A 7 -9.59 -0.11 -9.74
CA PHE A 7 -8.39 -0.51 -10.48
C PHE A 7 -7.75 -1.71 -9.79
N THR A 8 -6.91 -2.43 -10.53
CA THR A 8 -6.12 -3.54 -10.03
C THR A 8 -4.67 -3.11 -9.87
N GLU A 9 -4.09 -3.42 -8.71
CA GLU A 9 -2.68 -3.22 -8.41
C GLU A 9 -2.03 -4.57 -8.09
N THR A 10 -0.86 -4.81 -8.67
CA THR A 10 -0.04 -5.99 -8.38
C THR A 10 1.35 -5.55 -7.97
N MET A 11 1.79 -6.00 -6.81
CA MET A 11 3.14 -5.73 -6.30
C MET A 11 3.78 -7.04 -5.85
N TRP A 12 5.10 -7.09 -5.91
CA TRP A 12 5.88 -8.24 -5.45
C TRP A 12 7.13 -7.76 -4.73
N GLY A 13 7.68 -8.61 -3.88
CA GLY A 13 8.98 -8.35 -3.31
C GLY A 13 9.45 -9.44 -2.37
N TRP A 14 10.22 -9.03 -1.37
CA TRP A 14 10.90 -9.94 -0.46
C TRP A 14 10.56 -9.60 0.98
N LEU A 15 10.21 -10.62 1.76
CA LEU A 15 9.93 -10.51 3.18
C LEU A 15 10.84 -11.48 3.94
N SER A 16 11.20 -11.14 5.17
CA SER A 16 11.88 -12.09 6.07
C SER A 16 11.44 -11.89 7.52
N PRO A 17 11.65 -12.89 8.39
CA PRO A 17 11.54 -12.73 9.82
C PRO A 17 12.58 -11.73 10.33
N GLY A 18 12.18 -10.82 11.21
CA GLY A 18 13.11 -9.85 11.79
C GLY A 18 12.46 -8.53 12.12
N ALA A 19 11.59 -8.51 13.13
CA ALA A 19 10.94 -7.28 13.62
C ALA A 19 11.93 -6.16 13.97
N GLU A 20 13.17 -6.52 14.31
CA GLU A 20 14.26 -5.61 14.67
C GLU A 20 15.04 -5.07 13.45
N LEU A 21 14.85 -5.66 12.26
CA LEU A 21 15.49 -5.20 11.04
C LEU A 21 14.77 -3.97 10.47
N SER A 22 15.51 -3.14 9.73
CA SER A 22 14.88 -2.18 8.82
C SER A 22 14.19 -2.92 7.67
N HIS A 23 13.24 -2.27 6.99
CA HIS A 23 12.56 -2.87 5.85
C HIS A 23 13.52 -3.27 4.73
N GLU A 24 14.56 -2.46 4.48
CA GLU A 24 15.60 -2.72 3.48
C GLU A 24 16.44 -3.94 3.85
N ALA A 25 16.87 -4.02 5.13
CA ALA A 25 17.63 -5.16 5.62
C ALA A 25 16.81 -6.45 5.56
N ALA A 26 15.53 -6.39 5.94
CA ALA A 26 14.63 -7.53 5.86
C ALA A 26 14.33 -7.95 4.41
N ALA A 27 14.17 -6.99 3.49
CA ALA A 27 14.02 -7.29 2.07
C ALA A 27 15.28 -7.93 1.47
N ALA A 28 16.48 -7.46 1.85
CA ALA A 28 17.74 -8.04 1.41
C ALA A 28 17.92 -9.48 1.94
N ALA A 29 17.59 -9.72 3.22
CA ALA A 29 17.62 -11.04 3.82
C ALA A 29 16.62 -12.00 3.16
N GLY A 30 15.37 -11.55 2.96
CA GLY A 30 14.35 -12.33 2.27
C GLY A 30 14.76 -12.71 0.84
N ARG A 31 15.39 -11.78 0.11
CA ARG A 31 15.95 -12.06 -1.22
C ARG A 31 17.04 -13.11 -1.18
N ALA A 32 17.97 -13.02 -0.24
CA ALA A 32 19.06 -13.99 -0.09
C ALA A 32 18.54 -15.39 0.26
N ALA A 33 17.42 -15.47 0.98
CA ALA A 33 16.76 -16.72 1.37
C ALA A 33 15.69 -17.21 0.37
N GLY A 34 15.42 -16.49 -0.72
CA GLY A 34 14.39 -16.87 -1.71
C GLY A 34 12.94 -16.70 -1.23
N GLN A 35 12.71 -15.85 -0.22
CA GLN A 35 11.43 -15.65 0.46
C GLN A 35 10.58 -14.58 -0.25
N GLY A 36 10.13 -14.94 -1.46
CA GLY A 36 9.31 -14.05 -2.29
C GLY A 36 7.87 -13.93 -1.78
N ALA A 37 7.28 -12.75 -1.94
CA ALA A 37 5.86 -12.53 -1.66
C ALA A 37 5.26 -11.55 -2.66
N SER A 38 3.95 -11.63 -2.87
CA SER A 38 3.21 -10.78 -3.81
C SER A 38 1.80 -10.49 -3.32
N PHE A 39 1.18 -9.46 -3.89
CA PHE A 39 -0.27 -9.33 -3.85
C PHE A 39 -0.82 -8.94 -5.21
N THR A 40 -2.10 -9.26 -5.42
CA THR A 40 -2.93 -8.63 -6.44
C THR A 40 -4.22 -8.15 -5.79
N LEU A 41 -4.45 -6.84 -5.83
CA LEU A 41 -5.57 -6.17 -5.18
C LEU A 41 -6.42 -5.44 -6.19
N VAL A 42 -7.73 -5.56 -6.06
CA VAL A 42 -8.70 -4.63 -6.63
C VAL A 42 -9.03 -3.59 -5.58
N VAL A 43 -8.67 -2.35 -5.86
CA VAL A 43 -9.02 -1.19 -5.03
C VAL A 43 -10.26 -0.54 -5.62
N ALA A 44 -11.24 -0.26 -4.77
CA ALA A 44 -12.50 0.36 -5.16
C ALA A 44 -12.69 1.70 -4.45
N THR A 45 -13.11 2.70 -5.20
CA THR A 45 -13.57 4.00 -4.70
C THR A 45 -15.08 4.09 -4.98
N PRO A 46 -15.93 3.95 -3.95
CA PRO A 46 -17.38 4.02 -4.12
C PRO A 46 -17.85 5.40 -4.61
N ASP A 47 -17.27 6.46 -4.07
CA ASP A 47 -17.56 7.86 -4.39
C ASP A 47 -16.26 8.68 -4.35
N SER A 48 -15.78 9.09 -5.52
CA SER A 48 -14.57 9.89 -5.68
C SER A 48 -14.74 11.33 -5.17
N ALA A 49 -15.97 11.85 -5.11
CA ALA A 49 -16.25 13.16 -4.51
C ALA A 49 -16.10 13.12 -3.00
N ALA A 50 -16.72 12.14 -2.36
CA ALA A 50 -16.62 11.94 -0.92
C ALA A 50 -15.18 11.64 -0.50
N MET A 51 -14.46 10.79 -1.25
CA MET A 51 -13.06 10.49 -1.00
C MET A 51 -12.17 11.74 -0.98
N VAL A 52 -12.35 12.65 -1.94
CA VAL A 52 -11.56 13.88 -2.04
C VAL A 52 -11.88 14.86 -0.90
N ALA A 53 -13.11 14.84 -0.39
CA ALA A 53 -13.55 15.73 0.68
C ALA A 53 -13.19 15.21 2.08
N ASP A 54 -12.99 13.90 2.24
CA ASP A 54 -12.69 13.26 3.52
C ASP A 54 -11.20 12.90 3.64
N PRO A 55 -10.43 13.55 4.53
CA PRO A 55 -9.03 13.19 4.77
C PRO A 55 -8.85 11.80 5.40
N ASN A 56 -9.92 11.19 5.94
CA ASN A 56 -9.92 9.85 6.53
C ASN A 56 -10.64 8.82 5.65
N HIS A 57 -10.81 9.11 4.36
CA HIS A 57 -11.47 8.20 3.43
C HIS A 57 -10.82 6.81 3.45
N ARG A 58 -11.65 5.79 3.28
CA ARG A 58 -11.21 4.39 3.15
C ARG A 58 -11.60 3.87 1.79
N ASN A 59 -10.64 3.49 0.96
CA ASN A 59 -10.95 2.78 -0.28
C ASN A 59 -10.86 1.27 -0.03
N PRO A 60 -11.97 0.53 -0.11
CA PRO A 60 -11.94 -0.91 0.05
C PRO A 60 -10.98 -1.59 -0.93
N ALA A 61 -10.22 -2.56 -0.42
CA ALA A 61 -9.29 -3.36 -1.19
C ALA A 61 -9.58 -4.85 -0.98
N PHE A 62 -9.63 -5.60 -2.08
CA PHE A 62 -9.93 -7.03 -2.08
C PHE A 62 -8.97 -7.75 -3.00
N GLY A 63 -8.62 -9.00 -2.69
CA GLY A 63 -7.72 -9.75 -3.56
C GLY A 63 -7.02 -10.87 -2.83
N LEU A 64 -5.82 -11.19 -3.32
CA LEU A 64 -5.01 -12.29 -2.84
C LEU A 64 -3.60 -11.80 -2.49
N VAL A 65 -3.02 -12.41 -1.46
CA VAL A 65 -1.62 -12.26 -1.08
C VAL A 65 -0.96 -13.63 -1.14
N GLU A 66 0.13 -13.73 -1.87
CA GLU A 66 0.95 -14.93 -1.95
C GLU A 66 2.19 -14.73 -1.08
N CYS A 67 2.36 -15.55 -0.06
CA CYS A 67 3.53 -15.49 0.82
C CYS A 67 3.80 -16.89 1.40
N PRO A 68 4.64 -17.71 0.74
CA PRO A 68 4.93 -19.08 1.16
C PRO A 68 5.48 -19.20 2.60
N GLU A 69 6.13 -18.14 3.10
CA GLU A 69 6.61 -18.04 4.49
C GLU A 69 5.50 -17.97 5.53
N LEU A 70 4.29 -17.57 5.14
CA LEU A 70 3.11 -17.57 6.00
C LEU A 70 2.26 -18.81 5.76
N HIS A 71 1.99 -19.11 4.48
CA HIS A 71 1.09 -20.19 4.09
C HIS A 71 1.38 -20.63 2.64
N PRO A 72 1.34 -21.94 2.32
CA PRO A 72 1.65 -22.45 0.98
C PRO A 72 0.62 -22.06 -0.10
N LEU A 73 -0.63 -21.79 0.28
CA LEU A 73 -1.70 -21.32 -0.62
C LEU A 73 -1.96 -19.82 -0.48
N PRO A 74 -2.47 -19.13 -1.53
CA PRO A 74 -2.78 -17.71 -1.48
C PRO A 74 -3.75 -17.34 -0.35
N LEU A 75 -3.41 -16.30 0.39
CA LEU A 75 -4.22 -15.72 1.47
C LEU A 75 -5.27 -14.78 0.90
N ARG A 76 -6.53 -14.92 1.34
CA ARG A 76 -7.63 -14.04 0.91
C ARG A 76 -7.68 -12.76 1.74
N VAL A 77 -7.78 -11.62 1.07
CA VAL A 77 -8.09 -10.34 1.71
C VAL A 77 -9.60 -10.25 1.93
N SER A 78 -10.06 -10.34 3.17
CA SER A 78 -11.49 -10.22 3.52
C SER A 78 -11.91 -8.78 3.83
N GLU A 79 -11.04 -8.05 4.52
CA GLU A 79 -11.27 -6.67 4.95
C GLU A 79 -9.99 -5.87 4.72
N GLY A 80 -9.88 -5.28 3.53
CA GLY A 80 -8.74 -4.46 3.14
C GLY A 80 -9.13 -3.01 2.88
N HIS A 81 -8.20 -2.10 3.14
CA HIS A 81 -8.30 -0.71 2.68
C HIS A 81 -6.97 -0.15 2.19
N LEU A 82 -7.09 0.79 1.25
CA LEU A 82 -6.04 1.67 0.77
C LEU A 82 -6.45 3.12 1.00
N ASP A 83 -5.78 3.80 1.92
CA ASP A 83 -6.03 5.20 2.22
C ASP A 83 -5.01 6.05 1.49
N LEU A 84 -5.47 6.96 0.63
CA LEU A 84 -4.62 7.67 -0.31
C LEU A 84 -4.25 9.06 0.21
N PHE A 85 -2.96 9.37 0.23
CA PHE A 85 -2.44 10.72 0.50
C PHE A 85 -2.80 11.28 1.90
N VAL A 86 -2.71 10.43 2.91
CA VAL A 86 -2.80 10.80 4.33
C VAL A 86 -1.63 11.72 4.68
N ASP A 87 -1.90 12.86 5.30
CA ASP A 87 -0.85 13.80 5.71
C ASP A 87 -0.02 13.21 6.86
N ALA A 88 1.27 12.97 6.62
CA ALA A 88 2.19 12.40 7.61
C ALA A 88 3.02 13.48 8.32
N ALA A 89 3.43 14.48 7.54
CA ALA A 89 4.13 15.68 8.00
C ALA A 89 3.97 16.78 6.94
N PRO A 90 4.34 18.05 7.24
CA PRO A 90 4.29 19.12 6.25
C PRO A 90 5.11 18.81 4.99
N GLY A 91 4.41 18.53 3.88
CA GLY A 91 5.02 18.17 2.59
C GLY A 91 5.37 16.69 2.41
N VAL A 92 4.88 15.81 3.29
CA VAL A 92 5.04 14.35 3.21
C VAL A 92 3.67 13.70 3.29
N LEU A 93 3.35 12.88 2.28
CA LEU A 93 2.09 12.14 2.21
C LEU A 93 2.37 10.65 2.26
N HIS A 94 1.47 9.91 2.91
CA HIS A 94 1.49 8.45 2.92
C HIS A 94 0.31 7.87 2.16
N MET A 95 0.50 6.69 1.59
CA MET A 95 -0.59 5.78 1.24
C MET A 95 -0.54 4.58 2.18
N HIS A 96 -1.61 4.34 2.92
CA HIS A 96 -1.67 3.28 3.93
C HIS A 96 -2.46 2.08 3.42
N TYR A 97 -1.83 0.93 3.43
CA TYR A 97 -2.44 -0.36 3.17
C TYR A 97 -2.67 -1.06 4.50
N ARG A 98 -3.85 -1.64 4.68
CA ARG A 98 -4.13 -2.61 5.73
C ARG A 98 -5.02 -3.68 5.16
N LEU A 99 -4.56 -4.92 5.20
CA LEU A 99 -5.23 -6.06 4.59
C LEU A 99 -5.40 -7.15 5.64
N ALA A 100 -6.63 -7.46 6.00
CA ALA A 100 -6.95 -8.65 6.80
C ALA A 100 -6.85 -9.90 5.92
N LEU A 101 -5.85 -10.73 6.19
CA LEU A 101 -5.52 -11.93 5.43
C LEU A 101 -6.08 -13.16 6.13
N ASN A 102 -6.61 -14.10 5.34
CA ASN A 102 -7.13 -15.37 5.83
C ASN A 102 -6.59 -16.50 4.96
N ALA A 103 -5.97 -17.49 5.61
CA ALA A 103 -5.62 -18.76 5.01
C ALA A 103 -6.85 -19.69 4.98
N ASP A 104 -6.77 -20.75 4.18
CA ASP A 104 -7.81 -21.78 4.11
C ASP A 104 -7.81 -22.73 5.32
N ASP A 105 -6.69 -22.84 6.03
CA ASP A 105 -6.57 -23.58 7.30
C ASP A 105 -7.10 -22.79 8.52
N GLY A 106 -7.59 -21.56 8.30
CA GLY A 106 -8.13 -20.68 9.34
C GLY A 106 -7.09 -19.77 10.00
N ALA A 107 -5.80 -19.86 9.65
CA ALA A 107 -4.80 -18.91 10.08
C ALA A 107 -5.11 -17.50 9.56
N ARG A 108 -4.77 -16.49 10.38
CA ARG A 108 -5.09 -15.08 10.11
C ARG A 108 -3.84 -14.25 10.24
N TYR A 109 -3.71 -13.27 9.37
CA TYR A 109 -2.60 -12.31 9.39
C TYR A 109 -3.10 -10.92 9.03
N THR A 110 -2.33 -9.91 9.37
CA THR A 110 -2.56 -8.55 8.87
C THR A 110 -1.34 -8.07 8.14
N LEU A 111 -1.48 -7.73 6.87
CA LEU A 111 -0.45 -7.01 6.12
C LEU A 111 -0.72 -5.51 6.24
N ARG A 112 0.27 -4.76 6.71
CA ARG A 112 0.28 -3.31 6.64
C ARG A 112 1.35 -2.86 5.65
N GLY A 113 1.04 -1.83 4.87
CA GLY A 113 2.00 -1.25 3.95
C GLY A 113 1.96 0.28 3.93
N ILE A 114 3.13 0.93 3.82
CA ILE A 114 3.21 2.38 3.61
C ILE A 114 3.94 2.65 2.30
N LYS A 115 3.32 3.44 1.43
CA LYS A 115 4.04 4.18 0.39
C LYS A 115 4.27 5.60 0.88
N GLU A 116 5.47 6.11 0.68
CA GLU A 116 5.83 7.47 1.03
C GLU A 116 5.98 8.32 -0.23
N VAL A 117 5.26 9.43 -0.27
CA VAL A 117 5.29 10.43 -1.34
C VAL A 117 5.91 11.70 -0.77
N VAL A 118 7.13 12.01 -1.22
CA VAL A 118 7.94 13.11 -0.69
C VAL A 118 8.87 13.70 -1.75
N HIS A 119 9.03 15.01 -1.77
CA HIS A 119 9.94 15.66 -2.71
C HIS A 119 11.42 15.47 -2.31
N ARG A 120 12.05 14.40 -2.81
CA ARG A 120 13.49 14.12 -2.61
C ARG A 120 14.35 14.72 -3.75
N SER A 121 13.93 14.53 -5.00
CA SER A 121 14.61 14.99 -6.22
C SER A 121 13.63 15.20 -7.39
N TRP A 122 14.03 15.95 -8.41
CA TRP A 122 13.22 16.24 -9.62
C TRP A 122 13.05 15.02 -10.53
N PHE A 123 13.99 14.05 -10.48
CA PHE A 123 13.99 12.85 -11.31
C PHE A 123 14.82 11.72 -10.65
N PRO A 124 14.38 10.44 -10.64
CA PRO A 124 13.04 9.90 -10.86
C PRO A 124 12.36 9.60 -9.51
N THR A 125 12.11 10.63 -8.69
CA THR A 125 11.45 10.45 -7.39
C THR A 125 9.95 10.13 -7.55
N SER A 126 9.29 10.67 -8.58
CA SER A 126 7.83 10.54 -8.75
C SER A 126 7.32 9.12 -9.05
N LEU A 127 8.08 8.36 -9.83
CA LEU A 127 7.76 6.96 -10.15
C LEU A 127 8.17 6.01 -9.03
N THR A 128 9.24 6.30 -8.30
CA THR A 128 9.75 5.41 -7.24
C THR A 128 8.86 5.48 -6.00
N ASP A 129 8.40 6.67 -5.63
CA ASP A 129 7.55 6.91 -4.45
C ASP A 129 6.19 6.18 -4.55
N THR A 130 5.68 6.01 -5.76
CA THR A 130 4.37 5.38 -6.00
C THR A 130 4.47 3.89 -6.28
N THR A 131 5.68 3.37 -6.47
CA THR A 131 5.95 1.96 -6.79
C THR A 131 6.65 1.19 -5.68
N THR A 132 7.13 1.84 -4.62
CA THR A 132 7.78 1.19 -3.48
C THR A 132 6.84 1.15 -2.28
N LEU A 133 6.65 -0.03 -1.69
CA LEU A 133 5.79 -0.26 -0.54
C LEU A 133 6.58 -0.94 0.58
N PHE A 134 6.67 -0.28 1.73
CA PHE A 134 7.27 -0.84 2.94
C PHE A 134 6.24 -1.67 3.68
N VAL A 135 6.53 -2.95 3.94
CA VAL A 135 5.55 -3.94 4.38
C VAL A 135 5.92 -4.51 5.74
N ASP A 136 4.93 -4.58 6.64
CA ASP A 136 4.94 -5.32 7.89
C ASP A 136 3.77 -6.33 7.89
N VAL A 137 4.02 -7.57 8.33
CA VAL A 137 2.97 -8.58 8.51
C VAL A 137 2.90 -9.01 9.96
N PHE A 138 1.68 -9.10 10.52
CA PHE A 138 1.42 -9.47 11.91
C PHE A 138 0.59 -10.76 11.99
N ASP A 139 0.77 -11.52 13.06
CA ASP A 139 -0.09 -12.65 13.40
C ASP A 139 -1.47 -12.15 13.84
N GLY A 140 -2.53 -12.78 13.32
CA GLY A 140 -3.92 -12.40 13.59
C GLY A 140 -4.38 -11.12 12.86
N HIS A 141 -5.62 -10.72 13.12
CA HIS A 141 -6.20 -9.46 12.62
C HIS A 141 -5.84 -8.26 13.52
N THR A 142 -4.58 -8.19 13.95
CA THR A 142 -4.04 -7.09 14.76
C THR A 142 -2.91 -6.37 14.03
N THR A 143 -2.68 -5.14 14.44
CA THR A 143 -1.56 -4.30 13.99
C THR A 143 -0.66 -3.88 15.14
N GLU A 144 -0.87 -4.48 16.31
CA GLU A 144 -0.14 -4.22 17.53
C GLU A 144 0.97 -5.24 17.73
N GLY A 145 2.03 -4.82 18.42
CA GLY A 145 3.16 -5.69 18.71
C GLY A 145 4.21 -5.73 17.61
N ARG A 146 4.98 -6.82 17.61
CA ARG A 146 6.13 -7.01 16.70
C ARG A 146 5.65 -7.69 15.41
N PRO A 147 6.02 -7.17 14.23
CA PRO A 147 5.68 -7.84 12.98
C PRO A 147 6.38 -9.21 12.89
N ARG A 148 5.64 -10.21 12.42
CA ARG A 148 6.14 -11.54 12.08
C ARG A 148 7.13 -11.47 10.92
N LEU A 149 6.74 -10.76 9.85
CA LEU A 149 7.57 -10.56 8.66
C LEU A 149 7.67 -9.08 8.34
N ARG A 150 8.80 -8.68 7.76
CA ARG A 150 9.05 -7.32 7.30
C ARG A 150 9.77 -7.35 5.95
N GLY A 151 9.55 -6.33 5.12
CA GLY A 151 10.31 -6.15 3.90
C GLY A 151 9.75 -5.07 2.98
N ILE A 152 9.99 -5.21 1.69
CA ILE A 152 9.62 -4.20 0.70
C ILE A 152 9.04 -4.88 -0.53
N PHE A 153 7.92 -4.35 -1.02
CA PHE A 153 7.36 -4.68 -2.32
C PHE A 153 7.63 -3.55 -3.32
N TRP A 154 7.72 -3.93 -4.58
CA TRP A 154 7.95 -3.03 -5.70
C TRP A 154 6.95 -3.29 -6.83
N MET A 155 6.67 -2.24 -7.59
CA MET A 155 5.93 -2.31 -8.84
C MET A 155 6.83 -1.84 -9.98
N GLY A 156 7.18 -2.74 -10.90
CA GLY A 156 7.95 -2.39 -12.08
C GLY A 156 7.14 -1.57 -13.10
N PRO A 157 7.79 -1.03 -14.16
CA PRO A 157 7.11 -0.23 -15.19
C PRO A 157 5.94 -0.94 -15.87
N GLY A 158 6.07 -2.26 -16.11
CA GLY A 158 4.98 -3.07 -16.66
C GLY A 158 3.77 -3.17 -15.72
N GLY A 159 4.00 -3.21 -14.41
CA GLY A 159 2.93 -3.19 -13.40
C GLY A 159 2.19 -1.86 -13.38
N VAL A 160 2.91 -0.74 -13.49
CA VAL A 160 2.30 0.60 -13.61
C VAL A 160 1.40 0.69 -14.84
N LEU A 161 1.87 0.21 -15.99
CA LEU A 161 1.07 0.18 -17.22
C LEU A 161 -0.17 -0.71 -17.06
N ALA A 162 0.00 -1.92 -16.52
CA ALA A 162 -1.11 -2.85 -16.28
C ALA A 162 -2.16 -2.24 -15.34
N GLN A 163 -1.74 -1.57 -14.26
CA GLN A 163 -2.62 -0.84 -13.36
C GLN A 163 -3.38 0.27 -14.10
N GLY A 164 -2.69 1.10 -14.90
CA GLY A 164 -3.34 2.14 -15.70
C GLY A 164 -4.42 1.60 -16.64
N LEU A 165 -4.16 0.45 -17.28
CA LEU A 165 -5.10 -0.23 -18.17
C LEU A 165 -6.22 -0.97 -17.41
N SER A 166 -6.08 -1.19 -16.11
CA SER A 166 -7.06 -1.91 -15.28
C SER A 166 -8.21 -1.03 -14.78
N PHE A 167 -8.13 0.29 -14.91
CA PHE A 167 -9.17 1.20 -14.43
C PHE A 167 -10.53 0.86 -15.06
N ARG A 168 -11.56 0.70 -14.22
CA ARG A 168 -12.95 0.49 -14.62
C ARG A 168 -13.83 1.44 -13.79
N GLY A 169 -14.88 1.96 -14.38
CA GLY A 169 -15.74 2.94 -13.71
C GLY A 169 -16.41 3.90 -14.68
N THR A 170 -17.02 4.95 -14.16
CA THR A 170 -17.50 6.06 -14.99
C THR A 170 -16.33 6.91 -15.46
N LEU A 171 -16.39 7.45 -16.70
CA LEU A 171 -15.34 8.34 -17.21
C LEU A 171 -15.11 9.54 -16.29
N ARG A 172 -16.19 10.12 -15.75
CA ARG A 172 -16.13 11.23 -14.79
C ARG A 172 -15.44 10.82 -13.49
N GLY A 173 -15.78 9.66 -12.92
CA GLY A 173 -15.17 9.15 -11.71
C GLY A 173 -13.68 8.88 -11.90
N ILE A 174 -13.30 8.21 -12.99
CA ILE A 174 -11.89 7.93 -13.32
C ILE A 174 -11.11 9.23 -13.47
N ALA A 175 -11.63 10.19 -14.24
CA ALA A 175 -10.99 11.49 -14.41
C ALA A 175 -10.82 12.24 -13.08
N LYS A 176 -11.84 12.18 -12.20
CA LYS A 176 -11.79 12.82 -10.88
C LYS A 176 -10.75 12.16 -9.98
N PHE A 177 -10.73 10.84 -9.90
CA PHE A 177 -9.72 10.07 -9.16
C PHE A 177 -8.31 10.42 -9.63
N LEU A 178 -8.05 10.38 -10.93
CA LEU A 178 -6.73 10.68 -11.50
C LEU A 178 -6.34 12.15 -11.27
N SER A 179 -7.30 13.08 -11.38
CA SER A 179 -7.05 14.50 -11.10
C SER A 179 -6.64 14.74 -9.65
N TYR A 180 -7.30 14.06 -8.70
CA TYR A 180 -6.95 14.11 -7.29
C TYR A 180 -5.55 13.55 -7.05
N TYR A 181 -5.27 12.37 -7.61
CA TYR A 181 -3.98 11.70 -7.48
C TYR A 181 -2.83 12.57 -7.99
N VAL A 182 -2.95 13.08 -9.22
CA VAL A 182 -1.93 13.95 -9.83
C VAL A 182 -1.78 15.23 -9.03
N ARG A 183 -2.88 15.87 -8.61
CA ARG A 183 -2.83 17.11 -7.83
C ARG A 183 -2.08 16.93 -6.51
N ARG A 184 -2.32 15.86 -5.77
CA ARG A 184 -1.64 15.60 -4.48
C ARG A 184 -0.15 15.34 -4.69
N CYS A 185 0.21 14.55 -5.69
CA CYS A 185 1.62 14.35 -6.08
C CYS A 185 2.31 15.68 -6.47
N VAL A 186 1.70 16.46 -7.37
CA VAL A 186 2.24 17.75 -7.82
C VAL A 186 2.38 18.72 -6.64
N GLN A 187 1.41 18.77 -5.72
CA GLN A 187 1.49 19.60 -4.52
C GLN A 187 2.73 19.27 -3.67
N VAL A 188 3.06 17.99 -3.52
CA VAL A 188 4.28 17.56 -2.81
C VAL A 188 5.53 17.95 -3.61
N TYR A 189 5.56 17.66 -4.92
CA TYR A 189 6.76 17.87 -5.74
C TYR A 189 7.08 19.34 -6.09
N LEU A 190 6.09 20.23 -6.01
CA LEU A 190 6.31 21.68 -6.10
C LEU A 190 6.76 22.29 -4.75
N GLY A 191 6.66 21.53 -3.66
CA GLY A 191 7.08 21.95 -2.33
C GLY A 191 8.61 21.92 -2.16
N PRO A 192 9.11 22.42 -1.01
CA PRO A 192 10.53 22.33 -0.68
C PRO A 192 10.97 20.86 -0.58
N ARG A 193 12.25 20.60 -0.87
CA ARG A 193 12.81 19.26 -0.66
C ARG A 193 12.73 18.87 0.82
N ARG A 194 12.40 17.60 1.06
CA ARG A 194 12.30 17.02 2.39
C ARG A 194 13.05 15.70 2.43
N GLU A 195 13.63 15.40 3.57
CA GLU A 195 14.14 14.05 3.83
C GLU A 195 12.95 13.10 4.01
N PRO A 196 13.07 11.86 3.50
CA PRO A 196 12.08 10.82 3.78
C PRO A 196 12.01 10.58 5.28
N ILE A 197 10.79 10.58 5.80
CA ILE A 197 10.50 10.17 7.16
C ILE A 197 10.41 8.66 7.11
N ARG A 198 11.21 7.96 7.93
CA ARG A 198 11.07 6.51 8.01
C ARG A 198 9.60 6.20 8.29
N PRO A 199 8.92 5.37 7.47
CA PRO A 199 7.50 5.13 7.60
C PRO A 199 7.27 4.52 8.98
N THR A 200 6.72 5.34 9.89
CA THR A 200 6.41 4.94 11.26
C THR A 200 4.91 4.90 11.39
N TRP A 201 4.43 3.76 11.88
CA TRP A 201 3.01 3.51 12.07
C TRP A 201 2.38 4.33 13.21
N ALA A 202 3.19 5.10 13.96
CA ALA A 202 2.76 5.96 15.05
C ALA A 202 1.80 7.09 14.60
N GLN A 203 1.75 7.38 13.30
CA GLN A 203 0.94 8.46 12.72
C GLN A 203 -0.39 7.98 12.13
N VAL A 204 -0.69 6.67 12.17
CA VAL A 204 -1.96 6.13 11.68
C VAL A 204 -2.92 6.03 12.86
N PRO A 205 -4.05 6.77 12.86
CA PRO A 205 -4.99 6.68 13.96
C PRO A 205 -5.44 5.21 14.15
N PRO A 206 -5.53 4.74 15.41
CA PRO A 206 -6.07 3.42 15.68
C PRO A 206 -7.49 3.31 15.12
N LEU A 207 -7.91 2.09 14.77
CA LEU A 207 -9.28 1.85 14.33
C LEU A 207 -10.24 2.41 15.39
N LYS A 208 -11.27 3.15 14.96
CA LYS A 208 -12.48 3.21 15.77
C LYS A 208 -13.04 1.80 15.79
N ALA A 209 -13.15 1.23 16.99
CA ALA A 209 -13.78 -0.05 17.23
C ALA A 209 -15.23 -0.06 16.74
#